data_AF-A0A944YWS1-F1
#
_entry.id   AF-A0A944YWS1-F1
#
_cell.length_a   1.000
_cell.length_b   1.000
_cell.length_c   1.000
_cell.angle_alpha   90.00
_cell.angle_beta   90.00
_cell.angle_gamma   90.00
#
_symmetry.space_group_name_H-M   'P 1'
#
loop_
_entity.id
_entity.type
_entity.pdbx_description
1 polymer ?
#
loop_
_entity_poly.entity_id
_entity_poly.type
_entity_poly.pdbx_seq_one_letter_code
_entity_poly.pdbx_strand_id
1 'polypeptide(L)' 'VILSKDSQEFTGNFCVDDVLLAAEGVTDFSVYRVDPDKTLWSDFFVPDDIPEIEPVVMAMNPGA' A
#
# COMPACT_ATOMS: atom_id res chain seq x y z
N VAL A 1 5.09 -12.14 -5.14
CA VAL A 1 5.57 -11.70 -3.82
C VAL A 1 4.77 -12.30 -2.66
N ILE A 2 3.43 -12.23 -2.60
CA ILE A 2 2.68 -12.95 -1.54
C ILE A 2 2.59 -14.45 -1.82
N LEU A 3 2.04 -14.80 -2.99
CA LEU A 3 1.68 -16.18 -3.35
C LEU A 3 2.89 -17.12 -3.60
N SER A 4 4.10 -16.58 -3.56
CA SER A 4 5.35 -17.33 -3.77
C SER A 4 6.11 -17.60 -2.47
N LYS A 5 5.65 -17.05 -1.33
CA LYS A 5 6.22 -17.32 -0.01
C LYS A 5 5.77 -18.69 0.48
N ASP A 6 6.57 -19.31 1.35
CA ASP A 6 6.17 -20.55 2.02
C ASP A 6 4.92 -20.28 2.88
N SER A 7 3.84 -21.01 2.63
CA SER A 7 2.56 -20.80 3.30
C SER A 7 2.55 -21.24 4.76
N GLN A 8 3.49 -22.09 5.18
CA GLN A 8 3.64 -22.49 6.59
C GLN A 8 4.34 -21.41 7.41
N GLU A 9 5.23 -20.64 6.78
CA GLU A 9 5.97 -19.56 7.45
C GLU A 9 5.24 -18.22 7.34
N PHE A 10 4.60 -17.94 6.22
CA PHE A 10 3.97 -16.64 5.93
C PHE A 10 2.44 -16.74 5.96
N THR A 11 1.87 -16.82 7.16
CA THR A 11 0.43 -16.91 7.39
C THR A 11 0.00 -16.00 8.55
N GLY A 12 -1.27 -15.56 8.55
CA GLY A 12 -1.84 -14.71 9.61
C GLY A 12 -1.44 -13.24 9.58
N ASN A 13 -0.86 -12.75 8.47
CA ASN A 13 -0.41 -11.37 8.32
C ASN A 13 -1.48 -10.49 7.65
N PHE A 14 -1.59 -9.23 8.08
CA PHE A 14 -2.32 -8.17 7.38
C PHE A 14 -1.33 -7.44 6.48
N CYS A 15 -1.27 -7.83 5.20
CA CYS A 15 -0.33 -7.23 4.26
C CYS A 15 -0.93 -5.99 3.62
N VAL A 16 -0.18 -4.89 3.63
CA VAL A 16 -0.41 -3.72 2.77
C VAL A 16 0.50 -3.87 1.54
N ASP A 17 -0.04 -3.60 0.36
CA ASP A 17 0.60 -3.91 -0.92
C ASP A 17 1.92 -3.16 -1.12
N ASP A 18 1.92 -1.85 -0.93
CA ASP A 18 3.11 -0.99 -1.11
C ASP A 18 4.21 -1.30 -0.08
N VAL A 19 3.86 -1.48 1.19
CA VAL A 19 4.80 -1.86 2.25
C VAL A 19 5.47 -3.21 1.94
N LEU A 20 4.68 -4.20 1.51
CA LEU A 20 5.20 -5.51 1.17
C LEU A 20 6.11 -5.46 -0.07
N LEU A 21 5.71 -4.74 -1.12
CA LEU A 21 6.50 -4.61 -2.33
C LEU A 21 7.80 -3.83 -2.07
N ALA A 22 7.75 -2.78 -1.25
CA ALA A 22 8.92 -2.01 -0.85
C ALA A 22 9.93 -2.87 -0.06
N ALA A 23 9.45 -3.71 0.87
CA ALA A 23 10.30 -4.65 1.62
C ALA A 23 11.01 -5.68 0.72
N GLU A 24 10.46 -5.93 -0.47
CA GLU A 24 10.98 -6.88 -1.47
C GLU A 24 11.82 -6.19 -2.55
N GLY A 25 12.10 -4.89 -2.36
CA GLY A 25 13.02 -4.12 -3.18
C GLY A 25 12.36 -3.35 -4.34
N VAL A 26 11.03 -3.28 -4.40
CA VAL A 26 10.35 -2.40 -5.35
C VAL A 26 10.55 -0.95 -4.90
N THR A 27 11.07 -0.12 -5.79
CA THR A 27 11.35 1.30 -5.51
C THR A 27 10.64 2.25 -6.46
N ASP A 28 10.22 1.78 -7.64
CA ASP A 28 9.44 2.55 -8.60
C ASP A 28 7.97 2.10 -8.58
N PHE A 29 7.14 2.85 -7.86
CA PHE A 29 5.69 2.64 -7.79
C PHE A 29 4.93 3.41 -8.88
N SER A 30 5.61 4.25 -9.68
CA SER A 30 4.95 5.06 -10.72
C SER A 30 4.31 4.19 -11.81
N VAL A 31 4.85 2.99 -12.03
CA VAL A 31 4.34 2.01 -13.00
C VAL A 31 2.94 1.48 -12.66
N TYR A 32 2.50 1.61 -11.40
CA TYR A 32 1.18 1.19 -10.94
C TYR A 32 0.14 2.32 -11.00
N ARG A 33 0.56 3.55 -11.31
CA ARG A 33 -0.36 4.69 -11.39
C ARG A 33 -1.23 4.60 -12.63
N VAL A 34 -2.52 4.85 -12.44
CA VAL A 34 -3.48 5.00 -13.55
C VAL A 34 -3.24 6.32 -14.29
N ASP A 35 -3.03 7.40 -13.54
CA ASP A 35 -2.68 8.73 -14.03
C ASP A 35 -1.58 9.30 -13.12
N PRO A 36 -0.35 9.49 -13.63
CA PRO A 36 0.78 9.96 -12.83
C PRO A 36 0.62 11.40 -12.32
N ASP A 37 -0.26 12.21 -12.93
CA ASP A 37 -0.48 13.60 -12.54
C ASP A 37 -1.51 13.74 -11.40
N LYS A 38 -2.09 12.63 -10.92
CA LYS A 38 -3.08 12.62 -9.83
C LYS A 38 -2.46 12.22 -8.50
N THR A 39 -2.88 12.91 -7.44
CA THR A 39 -2.60 12.52 -6.06
C THR A 39 -3.32 11.21 -5.72
N LEU A 40 -2.67 10.35 -4.95
CA LEU A 40 -3.26 9.11 -4.46
C LEU A 40 -4.15 9.40 -3.24
N TRP A 41 -5.26 8.69 -3.14
CA TRP A 41 -6.07 8.69 -1.92
C TRP A 41 -5.67 7.51 -1.06
N SER A 42 -5.61 7.73 0.26
CA SER A 42 -5.48 6.61 1.20
C SER A 42 -6.74 5.74 1.12
N ASP A 43 -6.56 4.42 1.18
CA ASP A 43 -7.69 3.48 1.15
C ASP A 43 -8.38 3.38 2.51
N PHE A 44 -9.61 2.89 2.52
CA PHE A 44 -10.38 2.73 3.75
C PHE A 44 -9.77 1.64 4.63
N PHE A 45 -9.78 1.88 5.95
CA PHE A 45 -9.34 0.93 6.98
C PHE A 45 -7.85 0.59 6.96
N VAL A 46 -7.03 1.35 6.22
CA VAL A 46 -5.58 1.34 6.37
C VAL A 46 -5.21 2.18 7.60
N PRO A 47 -4.56 1.60 8.63
CA PRO A 47 -4.21 2.33 9.86
C PRO A 47 -3.19 3.46 9.61
N ASP A 48 -3.26 4.56 10.37
CA ASP A 48 -2.33 5.69 10.23
C ASP A 48 -0.88 5.37 10.67
N ASP A 49 -0.64 4.25 11.36
CA ASP A 49 0.67 3.84 11.87
C ASP A 49 1.45 2.92 10.92
N ILE A 50 0.92 2.65 9.71
CA ILE A 50 1.68 1.96 8.67
C ILE A 50 2.74 2.88 8.03
N PRO A 51 3.84 2.34 7.50
CA PRO A 51 4.78 3.12 6.71
C PRO A 51 4.13 3.72 5.47
N GLU A 52 4.24 5.04 5.29
CA GLU A 52 3.82 5.72 4.06
C GLU A 52 4.92 5.58 2.99
N ILE A 53 4.67 4.75 1.97
CA ILE A 53 5.62 4.52 0.87
C ILE A 53 5.51 5.60 -0.21
N GLU A 54 4.28 5.96 -0.58
CA GLU A 54 3.98 7.03 -1.52
C GLU A 54 3.09 8.09 -0.84
N PRO A 55 3.22 9.38 -1.20
CA PRO A 55 2.38 10.42 -0.64
C PRO A 55 0.88 10.19 -0.95
N VAL A 56 0.08 10.05 0.10
CA VAL A 56 -1.38 9.91 0.00
C VAL A 56 -2.11 11.08 0.65
N VAL A 57 -3.29 11.41 0.15
CA VAL A 57 -4.22 12.31 0.84
C VAL A 57 -5.37 11.52 1.44
N MET A 58 -5.74 11.86 2.66
CA MET A 58 -6.95 11.31 3.26
C MET A 58 -8.14 11.83 2.48
N ALA A 59 -8.97 10.91 1.97
CA ALA A 59 -10.24 11.26 1.37
C ALA A 59 -11.09 11.91 2.48
N MET A 60 -11.12 13.25 2.52
CA MET A 60 -11.92 14.02 3.45
C MET A 60 -13.35 13.44 3.45
N ASN A 61 -13.82 13.00 4.61
CA ASN A 61 -15.20 12.52 4.80
C ASN A 61 -16.17 13.51 4.14
N PRO A 62 -17.00 13.11 3.16
CA PRO A 62 -18.05 13.97 2.61
C PRO A 62 -19.22 14.22 3.59
N GLY A 63 -18.99 14.24 4.91
CA GLY A 63 -20.06 14.24 5.90
C GLY A 63 -19.68 14.41 7.38
N ALA A 64 -18.58 15.09 7.70
CA ALA A 64 -18.33 15.63 9.04
C ALA A 64 -18.44 17.15 9.03
#